data_AF-A0A938BSH0-F1
#
_entry.id   AF-A0A938BSH0-F1
#
_cell.length_a   1.000
_cell.length_b   1.000
_cell.length_c   1.000
_cell.angle_alpha   90.00
_cell.angle_beta   90.00
_cell.angle_gamma   90.00
#
_symmetry.space_group_name_H-M   'P 1'
#
loop_
_entity.id
_entity.type
_entity.pdbx_description
1 polymer ?
#
loop_
_entity_poly.entity_id
_entity_poly.type
_entity_poly.pdbx_seq_one_letter_code
_entity_poly.pdbx_strand_id
1 'polypeptide(L)'
;MDADSQTPDSMSLVLSVQPPSYPAESITRAARILRDGGVAVFPTETVYGIGADIRCPEAVSRVFALKKRDPSQPLMAHCASPLQMLEYVTEVPPWVQPLLGQFWPGPLSLVLRCSENVPSVVTSGGQTVGIRMVAHPATRDL
;
A
#
# COMPACT_ATOMS: atom_id res chain seq x y z
N MET A 1 -21.73 -29.61 -24.97
CA MET A 1 -21.73 -28.47 -25.91
C MET A 1 -21.46 -27.27 -25.02
N ASP A 2 -20.17 -27.08 -24.77
CA ASP A 2 -19.68 -26.23 -23.70
C ASP A 2 -19.83 -24.78 -24.13
N ALA A 3 -20.74 -24.08 -23.46
CA ALA A 3 -20.92 -22.65 -23.63
C ALA A 3 -19.78 -21.95 -22.89
N ASP A 4 -18.81 -21.53 -23.69
CA ASP A 4 -17.77 -20.55 -23.43
C ASP A 4 -18.30 -19.38 -22.57
N SER A 5 -18.14 -19.50 -21.25
CA SER A 5 -18.43 -18.44 -20.30
C SER A 5 -17.26 -17.47 -20.32
N GLN A 6 -17.30 -16.54 -21.27
CA GLN A 6 -16.41 -15.39 -21.35
C GLN A 6 -16.46 -14.62 -20.02
N THR A 7 -15.48 -14.85 -19.16
CA THR A 7 -15.20 -13.98 -18.02
C THR A 7 -14.82 -12.60 -18.57
N PRO A 8 -15.40 -11.51 -18.05
CA PRO A 8 -15.04 -10.17 -18.50
C PRO A 8 -13.53 -9.98 -18.29
N ASP A 9 -12.85 -9.68 -19.39
CA ASP A 9 -11.41 -9.44 -19.45
C ASP A 9 -11.05 -8.37 -18.42
N SER A 10 -10.57 -8.81 -17.27
CA SER A 10 -10.24 -7.96 -16.14
C SER A 10 -8.92 -7.30 -16.48
N MET A 11 -9.01 -6.15 -17.15
CA MET A 11 -7.89 -5.43 -17.76
C MET A 11 -6.82 -5.10 -16.70
N SER A 12 -5.90 -6.04 -16.47
CA SER A 12 -4.75 -5.87 -15.59
C SER A 12 -3.70 -5.10 -16.35
N LEU A 13 -3.62 -3.79 -16.15
CA LEU A 13 -2.56 -2.96 -16.71
C LEU A 13 -1.27 -3.22 -15.92
N VAL A 14 -0.35 -3.99 -16.50
CA VAL A 14 1.00 -4.21 -15.95
C VAL A 14 1.93 -3.13 -16.50
N LEU A 15 2.28 -2.14 -15.66
CA LEU A 15 3.33 -1.17 -15.97
C LEU A 15 4.66 -1.70 -15.44
N SER A 16 5.54 -2.16 -16.34
CA SER A 16 6.90 -2.57 -15.98
C SER A 16 7.84 -1.38 -16.12
N VAL A 17 8.49 -0.98 -15.02
CA VAL A 17 9.57 0.01 -15.01
C VAL A 17 10.79 -0.68 -14.43
N GLN A 18 11.82 -0.84 -15.25
CA GLN A 18 13.07 -1.49 -14.86
C GLN A 18 14.05 -0.45 -14.29
N PRO A 19 14.81 -0.78 -13.23
CA PRO A 19 15.94 0.04 -12.78
C PRO A 19 16.95 0.27 -13.92
N PRO A 20 17.74 1.36 -13.90
CA PRO A 20 17.95 2.29 -12.78
C PRO A 20 17.08 3.55 -12.80
N SER A 21 16.20 3.75 -13.80
CA SER A 21 15.39 4.97 -13.90
C SER A 21 13.91 4.68 -13.75
N TYR A 22 13.23 5.51 -12.96
CA TYR A 22 11.77 5.51 -12.85
C TYR A 22 11.24 6.80 -13.47
N PRO A 23 10.84 6.80 -14.76
CA PRO A 23 10.38 8.01 -15.42
C PRO A 23 9.17 8.62 -14.69
N ALA A 24 9.15 9.94 -14.55
CA ALA A 24 8.06 10.65 -13.88
C ALA A 24 6.68 10.34 -14.49
N GLU A 25 6.62 10.12 -15.81
CA GLU A 25 5.40 9.71 -16.50
C GLU A 25 4.89 8.35 -16.01
N SER A 26 5.79 7.38 -15.83
CA SER A 26 5.44 6.05 -15.31
C SER A 26 4.92 6.13 -13.87
N ILE A 27 5.56 6.93 -13.02
CA ILE A 27 5.10 7.17 -11.64
C ILE A 27 3.73 7.85 -11.66
N THR A 28 3.56 8.91 -12.45
CA THR A 28 2.28 9.62 -12.61
C THR A 28 1.17 8.69 -13.07
N ARG A 29 1.47 7.78 -14.02
CA ARG A 29 0.53 6.79 -14.52
C ARG A 29 0.18 5.76 -13.45
N ALA A 30 1.15 5.23 -12.71
CA ALA A 30 0.91 4.32 -11.60
C ALA A 30 0.06 4.98 -10.49
N ALA A 31 0.34 6.23 -10.16
CA ALA A 31 -0.44 7.01 -9.20
C ALA A 31 -1.89 7.20 -9.65
N ARG A 32 -2.14 7.41 -10.96
CA ARG A 32 -3.50 7.44 -11.53
C ARG A 32 -4.19 6.09 -11.38
N ILE A 33 -3.52 5.00 -11.75
CA ILE A 33 -4.05 3.63 -11.61
C ILE A 33 -4.47 3.40 -10.15
N LEU A 34 -3.63 3.71 -9.17
CA LEU A 34 -3.98 3.56 -7.74
C LEU A 34 -5.19 4.40 -7.33
N ARG A 35 -5.25 5.68 -7.75
CA ARG A 35 -6.39 6.57 -7.46
C ARG A 35 -7.70 6.10 -8.09
N ASP A 36 -7.63 5.46 -9.25
CA ASP A 36 -8.79 4.89 -9.94
C ASP A 36 -9.18 3.49 -9.37
N GLY A 37 -8.61 3.10 -8.23
CA GLY A 37 -8.86 1.81 -7.56
C GLY A 37 -8.04 0.65 -8.13
N GLY A 38 -7.09 0.88 -9.01
CA GLY A 38 -6.18 -0.16 -9.49
C GLY A 38 -5.22 -0.70 -8.42
N VAL A 39 -4.39 -1.66 -8.84
CA VAL A 39 -3.30 -2.24 -8.03
C VAL A 39 -1.99 -1.97 -8.74
N ALA A 40 -0.94 -1.65 -7.99
CA ALA A 40 0.41 -1.46 -8.51
C ALA A 40 1.42 -2.37 -7.80
N VAL A 41 2.42 -2.82 -8.56
CA VAL A 41 3.66 -3.37 -8.01
C VAL A 41 4.68 -2.25 -7.96
N PHE A 42 5.26 -1.99 -6.80
CA PHE A 42 6.20 -0.89 -6.60
C PHE A 42 7.47 -1.35 -5.86
N PRO A 43 8.64 -0.77 -6.17
CA PRO A 43 9.89 -1.11 -5.50
C PRO A 43 9.94 -0.56 -4.06
N THR A 44 10.61 -1.25 -3.16
CA THR A 44 11.05 -0.67 -1.87
C THR A 44 12.54 -0.92 -1.70
N GLU A 45 13.14 -0.38 -0.65
CA GLU A 45 14.53 -0.68 -0.28
C GLU A 45 14.73 -2.12 0.23
N THR A 46 13.64 -2.84 0.52
CA THR A 46 13.68 -4.22 1.04
C THR A 46 13.26 -5.27 0.01
N VAL A 47 12.04 -5.15 -0.51
CA VAL A 47 11.40 -6.10 -1.45
C VAL A 47 10.38 -5.34 -2.31
N TYR A 48 9.92 -5.92 -3.41
CA TYR A 48 8.79 -5.33 -4.14
C TYR A 48 7.50 -5.45 -3.32
N GLY A 49 6.73 -4.37 -3.30
CA GLY A 49 5.38 -4.32 -2.74
C GLY A 49 4.32 -4.50 -3.83
N ILE A 50 3.18 -5.08 -3.45
CA ILE A 50 1.94 -5.04 -4.22
C ILE A 50 0.94 -4.28 -3.35
N GLY A 51 0.37 -3.19 -3.87
CA GLY A 51 -0.52 -2.34 -3.09
C GLY A 51 -1.57 -1.62 -3.91
N ALA A 52 -2.50 -1.03 -3.18
CA ALA A 52 -3.65 -0.29 -3.65
C ALA A 52 -3.84 0.95 -2.77
N ASP A 53 -4.68 1.89 -3.20
CA ASP A 53 -5.11 2.98 -2.33
C ASP A 53 -5.86 2.42 -1.11
N ILE A 54 -5.36 2.74 0.09
CA ILE A 54 -5.95 2.30 1.36
C ILE A 54 -7.40 2.74 1.52
N ARG A 55 -7.80 3.83 0.86
CA ARG A 55 -9.15 4.41 0.91
C ARG A 55 -10.16 3.68 0.02
N CYS A 56 -9.71 2.72 -0.79
CA CYS A 56 -10.57 1.91 -1.65
C CYS A 56 -10.57 0.44 -1.18
N PRO A 57 -11.51 0.03 -0.30
CA PRO A 57 -11.59 -1.32 0.23
C PRO A 57 -11.66 -2.42 -0.84
N GLU A 58 -12.30 -2.13 -1.98
CA GLU A 58 -12.40 -3.03 -3.12
C GLU A 58 -11.03 -3.28 -3.76
N ALA A 59 -10.19 -2.24 -3.85
CA ALA A 59 -8.83 -2.35 -4.36
C ALA A 59 -7.91 -3.09 -3.38
N VAL A 60 -8.06 -2.84 -2.08
CA VAL A 60 -7.35 -3.61 -1.05
C VAL A 60 -7.73 -5.10 -1.11
N SER A 61 -9.00 -5.41 -1.33
CA SER A 61 -9.48 -6.79 -1.51
C SER A 61 -8.84 -7.47 -2.73
N ARG A 62 -8.64 -6.73 -3.83
CA ARG A 62 -7.87 -7.24 -4.99
C ARG A 62 -6.41 -7.58 -4.62
N VAL A 63 -5.77 -6.79 -3.76
CA VAL A 63 -4.40 -7.09 -3.29
C VAL A 63 -4.36 -8.41 -2.50
N PHE A 64 -5.34 -8.67 -1.63
CA PHE A 64 -5.46 -9.96 -0.94
C PHE A 64 -5.57 -11.13 -1.93
N ALA A 65 -6.47 -11.01 -2.92
CA ALA A 65 -6.68 -12.03 -3.94
C ALA A 65 -5.41 -12.30 -4.76
N LEU A 66 -4.73 -11.25 -5.23
CA LEU A 66 -3.49 -11.35 -6.01
C LEU A 66 -2.36 -12.00 -5.22
N LYS A 67 -2.24 -11.66 -3.92
CA LYS A 67 -1.23 -12.26 -3.04
C LYS A 67 -1.60 -13.67 -2.57
N LYS A 68 -2.82 -14.15 -2.88
CA LYS A 68 -3.42 -15.35 -2.28
C LYS A 68 -3.27 -15.34 -0.75
N ARG A 69 -3.42 -14.15 -0.16
CA ARG A 69 -3.19 -13.91 1.26
C ARG A 69 -4.46 -14.26 2.03
N ASP A 70 -4.27 -14.93 3.17
CA ASP A 70 -5.35 -15.16 4.13
C ASP A 70 -5.94 -13.81 4.58
N PRO A 71 -7.25 -13.57 4.41
CA PRO A 71 -7.91 -12.32 4.83
C PRO A 71 -7.81 -12.01 6.32
N SER A 72 -7.50 -13.00 7.16
CA SER A 72 -7.24 -12.81 8.60
C SER A 72 -5.86 -12.18 8.89
N GLN A 73 -4.98 -12.11 7.89
CA GLN A 73 -3.65 -11.52 8.03
C GLN A 73 -3.62 -10.09 7.49
N PRO A 74 -3.47 -9.06 8.34
CA PRO A 74 -3.56 -7.67 7.91
C PRO A 74 -2.49 -7.30 6.88
N LEU A 75 -2.74 -6.24 6.12
CA LEU A 75 -1.78 -5.65 5.20
C LEU A 75 -1.07 -4.46 5.85
N MET A 76 0.16 -4.21 5.40
CA MET A 76 0.95 -3.06 5.83
C MET A 76 0.58 -1.83 5.00
N ALA A 77 0.24 -0.74 5.68
CA ALA A 77 0.06 0.57 5.08
C ALA A 77 1.42 1.24 4.83
N HIS A 78 1.47 2.07 3.79
CA HIS A 78 2.62 2.90 3.47
C HIS A 78 2.22 4.37 3.45
N CYS A 79 3.13 5.24 3.92
CA CYS A 79 2.93 6.69 3.89
C CYS A 79 4.18 7.39 3.33
N ALA A 80 3.98 8.52 2.68
CA ALA A 80 5.03 9.36 2.10
C ALA A 80 5.64 10.32 3.14
N SER A 81 4.99 10.54 4.29
CA SER A 81 5.50 11.38 5.37
C SER A 81 4.95 10.98 6.75
N PRO A 82 5.63 11.36 7.85
CA PRO A 82 5.10 11.19 9.20
C PRO A 82 3.77 11.94 9.44
N LEU A 83 3.53 13.05 8.73
CA LEU A 83 2.28 13.79 8.84
C LEU A 83 1.11 13.01 8.24
N GLN A 84 1.31 12.36 7.09
CA GLN A 84 0.27 11.54 6.45
C GLN A 84 -0.12 10.34 7.32
N MET A 85 0.81 9.75 8.07
CA MET A 85 0.50 8.68 9.03
C MET A 85 -0.57 9.10 10.03
N LEU A 86 -0.60 10.37 10.45
CA LEU A 86 -1.56 10.88 11.43
C LEU A 86 -3.02 10.77 10.96
N GLU A 87 -3.26 10.66 9.65
CA GLU A 87 -4.60 10.40 9.10
C GLU A 87 -5.13 9.01 9.49
N TYR A 88 -4.23 8.05 9.73
CA TYR A 88 -4.54 6.62 9.87
C TYR A 88 -4.34 6.08 11.28
N VAL A 89 -3.87 6.90 12.22
CA VAL A 89 -3.63 6.50 13.62
C VAL A 89 -4.37 7.42 14.57
N THR A 90 -4.84 6.91 15.71
CA THR A 90 -5.55 7.74 16.70
C THR A 90 -4.59 8.53 17.58
N GLU A 91 -3.42 7.98 17.85
CA GLU A 91 -2.41 8.59 18.70
C GLU A 91 -1.00 8.16 18.27
N VAL A 92 -0.03 9.04 18.54
CA VAL A 92 1.40 8.74 18.37
C VAL A 92 2.04 8.76 19.75
N PRO A 93 2.30 7.58 20.36
CA PRO A 93 2.92 7.51 21.68
C PRO A 93 4.29 8.21 21.71
N PRO A 94 4.72 8.78 22.85
CA PRO A 94 6.01 9.50 22.95
C PRO A 94 7.24 8.68 22.52
N TRP A 95 7.21 7.35 22.72
CA TRP A 95 8.30 6.45 22.32
C TRP A 95 8.46 6.33 20.80
N VAL A 96 7.44 6.68 20.01
CA VAL A 96 7.47 6.58 18.55
C VAL A 96 8.33 7.69 17.93
N GLN A 97 8.26 8.90 18.46
CA GLN A 97 8.95 10.08 17.93
C GLN A 97 10.46 9.87 17.67
N PRO A 98 11.27 9.37 18.63
CA PRO A 98 12.68 9.12 18.37
C PRO A 98 12.91 8.06 17.28
N LEU A 99 12.02 7.07 17.15
CA LEU A 99 12.12 6.05 16.12
C LEU A 99 11.84 6.60 14.73
N LEU A 100 10.84 7.48 14.60
CA LEU A 100 10.55 8.16 13.34
C LEU A 100 11.76 8.98 12.88
N GLY A 101 12.34 9.78 13.78
CA GLY A 101 13.50 10.63 13.44
C GLY A 101 14.76 9.86 13.07
N GLN A 102 14.95 8.65 13.61
CA GLN A 102 16.15 7.85 13.39
C GLN A 102 16.01 6.86 12.21
N PHE A 103 14.83 6.26 12.03
CA PHE A 103 14.67 5.11 11.14
C PHE A 103 13.70 5.37 9.97
N TRP A 104 12.98 6.49 9.95
CA TRP A 104 12.10 6.85 8.82
C TRP A 104 12.66 8.02 8.01
N PRO A 105 12.61 7.94 6.66
CA PRO A 105 12.18 6.80 5.84
C PRO A 105 13.13 5.61 5.97
N GLY A 106 12.61 4.39 5.98
CA GLY A 106 13.45 3.19 6.11
C GLY A 106 12.71 1.91 6.47
N PRO A 107 13.45 0.84 6.84
CA PRO A 107 12.92 -0.51 6.99
C PRO A 107 12.16 -0.75 8.29
N LEU A 108 11.92 0.29 9.09
CA LEU A 108 11.15 0.18 10.33
C LEU A 108 9.65 0.23 10.03
N SER A 109 8.90 -0.73 10.56
CA SER A 109 7.43 -0.71 10.56
C SER A 109 6.92 -0.53 11.98
N LEU A 110 5.86 0.25 12.16
CA LEU A 110 5.24 0.49 13.45
C LEU A 110 3.82 -0.07 13.44
N VAL A 111 3.42 -0.71 14.54
CA VAL A 111 2.03 -1.14 14.77
C VAL A 111 1.42 -0.19 15.77
N LEU A 112 0.44 0.60 15.33
CA LEU A 112 -0.19 1.65 16.12
C LEU A 112 -1.70 1.48 16.13
N ARG A 113 -2.39 2.11 17.08
CA ARG A 113 -3.85 2.19 17.12
C ARG A 113 -4.37 2.88 15.86
N CYS A 114 -5.22 2.19 15.10
CA CYS A 114 -5.74 2.73 13.84
C CYS A 114 -6.91 3.70 14.09
N SER A 115 -7.00 4.75 13.29
CA SER A 115 -8.15 5.65 13.25
C SER A 115 -9.31 5.01 12.47
N GLU A 116 -10.48 5.63 12.50
CA GLU A 116 -11.66 5.22 11.71
C GLU A 116 -11.44 5.35 10.19
N ASN A 117 -10.42 6.11 9.77
CA ASN A 117 -10.07 6.26 8.35
C ASN A 117 -9.39 5.02 7.76
N VAL A 118 -9.01 4.03 8.58
CA VAL A 118 -8.45 2.77 8.10
C VAL A 118 -9.59 1.78 7.88
N PRO A 119 -9.87 1.35 6.62
CA PRO A 119 -10.90 0.36 6.39
C PRO A 119 -10.58 -0.97 7.07
N SER A 120 -11.60 -1.63 7.63
CA SER A 120 -11.45 -2.89 8.37
C SER A 120 -10.78 -4.01 7.59
N VAL A 121 -10.88 -4.01 6.25
CA VAL A 121 -10.20 -4.96 5.36
C VAL A 121 -8.67 -4.87 5.46
N VAL A 122 -8.12 -3.69 5.78
CA VAL A 122 -6.67 -3.48 5.94
C VAL A 122 -6.17 -4.14 7.23
N THR A 123 -6.94 -4.02 8.31
CA THR A 123 -6.59 -4.50 9.65
C THR A 123 -7.11 -5.90 9.95
N SER A 124 -7.81 -6.52 8.98
CA SER A 124 -8.51 -7.80 9.17
C SER A 124 -9.50 -7.77 10.35
N GLY A 125 -10.17 -6.63 10.56
CA GLY A 125 -11.07 -6.39 11.70
C GLY A 125 -10.37 -6.07 13.02
N GLY A 126 -9.04 -6.01 13.03
CA GLY A 126 -8.24 -5.57 14.17
C GLY A 126 -8.34 -4.05 14.41
N GLN A 127 -7.81 -3.63 15.55
CA GLN A 127 -7.83 -2.24 15.99
C GLN A 127 -6.47 -1.53 15.87
N THR A 128 -5.52 -2.16 15.18
CA THR A 128 -4.19 -1.62 14.93
C THR A 128 -3.87 -1.68 13.45
N VAL A 129 -3.04 -0.75 12.99
CA VAL A 129 -2.51 -0.71 11.63
C VAL A 129 -0.99 -0.77 11.69
N GLY A 130 -0.42 -1.63 10.84
CA GLY A 130 1.02 -1.62 10.56
C GLY A 130 1.31 -0.55 9.51
N ILE A 131 2.15 0.43 9.82
CA ILE A 131 2.50 1.54 8.93
C ILE A 131 4.02 1.69 8.79
N ARG A 132 4.47 2.04 7.58
CA ARG A 132 5.88 2.26 7.24
C ARG A 132 6.05 3.40 6.24
N MET A 133 7.09 4.21 6.44
CA MET A 133 7.56 5.17 5.43
C MET A 133 8.71 4.57 4.62
N VAL A 134 8.44 4.19 3.38
CA VAL A 134 9.40 3.51 2.48
C VAL A 134 10.54 4.45 2.07
N ALA A 135 11.77 3.95 2.08
CA ALA A 135 12.97 4.66 1.65
C ALA A 135 13.34 4.39 0.19
N HIS A 136 12.37 4.49 -0.72
CA HIS A 136 12.60 4.30 -2.16
C HIS A 136 11.99 5.46 -2.95
N PRO A 137 12.80 6.23 -3.73
CA PRO A 137 12.34 7.45 -4.41
C PRO A 137 11.05 7.25 -5.23
N ALA A 138 11.03 6.24 -6.10
CA ALA A 138 9.87 5.99 -6.96
C ALA A 138 8.56 5.71 -6.21
N THR A 139 8.63 5.16 -5.00
CA THR A 139 7.45 4.83 -4.18
C THR A 139 7.03 6.00 -3.30
N ARG A 140 7.97 6.89 -2.96
CA ARG A 140 7.66 8.14 -2.26
C ARG A 140 6.95 9.16 -3.14
N ASP A 141 7.18 9.08 -4.45
CA ASP A 141 6.57 9.95 -5.47
C ASP A 141 5.26 9.37 -6.06
N LEU A 142 4.85 8.17 -5.63
CA LEU A 142 3.67 7.42 -6.11
C LEU A 142 2.38 7.84 -5.38
#